data_AF-A0A2S9FHX7-F1
#
_entry.id   AF-A0A2S9FHX7-F1
#
_cell.length_a   1.000
_cell.length_b   1.000
_cell.length_c   1.000
_cell.angle_alpha   90.00
_cell.angle_beta   90.00
_cell.angle_gamma   90.00
#
_symmetry.space_group_name_H-M   'P 1'
#
loop_
_entity.id
_entity.type
_entity.pdbx_description
1 polymer ?
#
loop_
_entity_poly.entity_id
_entity_poly.type
_entity_poly.pdbx_seq_one_letter_code
_entity_poly.pdbx_strand_id
1 'polypeptide(L)'
;TITAVTQPTSGTVTFTGTTLSYTPNANYNGTDSFTYTLNGGSTATATITVTSVNDGAPVFGQVTSTPGVGNTWVVSAPATDIDGDALTTTVSSTVPITAIRLSDGTFRVTVDPTWASAHPGAQVPVTFTVADIENATATTTLAIGTVNNVIALGANPYGQLNIPALPAGITYTQVASGLRHTVLLRSDGTAVAVGSNADGALNIPQLPDGVTYTRVAASWAVTVLLRSD
;
A
#
# COMPACT_ATOMS: atom_id res chain seq x y z
N THR A 1 -25.49 -42.72 -35.39
CA THR A 1 -26.08 -41.38 -35.14
C THR A 1 -26.56 -41.32 -33.71
N ILE A 2 -26.63 -40.13 -33.13
CA ILE A 2 -27.13 -39.86 -31.79
C ILE A 2 -28.65 -39.86 -31.84
N THR A 3 -29.28 -40.49 -30.86
CA THR A 3 -30.74 -40.67 -30.79
C THR A 3 -31.36 -40.02 -29.56
N ALA A 4 -30.59 -39.80 -28.50
CA ALA A 4 -31.04 -39.10 -27.29
C ALA A 4 -29.87 -38.47 -26.52
N VAL A 5 -30.17 -37.45 -25.73
CA VAL A 5 -29.24 -36.80 -24.80
C VAL A 5 -29.96 -36.45 -23.51
N THR A 6 -29.29 -36.59 -22.37
CA THR A 6 -29.76 -36.02 -21.08
C THR A 6 -29.30 -34.58 -20.99
N GLN A 7 -30.11 -33.70 -20.39
CA GLN A 7 -29.63 -32.34 -20.16
C GLN A 7 -28.67 -32.28 -18.97
N PRO A 8 -27.56 -31.57 -19.11
CA PRO A 8 -26.63 -31.33 -18.01
C PRO A 8 -27.21 -30.27 -17.04
N THR A 9 -26.56 -30.01 -15.90
CA THR A 9 -27.16 -29.16 -14.85
C THR A 9 -26.98 -27.67 -15.12
N SER A 10 -25.90 -27.30 -15.80
CA SER A 10 -25.42 -25.93 -15.94
C SER A 10 -25.36 -25.47 -17.40
N GLY A 11 -26.09 -26.15 -18.28
CA GLY A 11 -26.22 -25.78 -19.68
C GLY A 11 -27.30 -26.58 -20.38
N THR A 12 -27.32 -26.46 -21.70
CA THR A 12 -28.23 -27.21 -22.57
C THR A 12 -27.44 -27.88 -23.66
N VAL A 13 -27.86 -29.09 -24.03
CA VAL A 13 -27.29 -29.81 -25.17
C VAL A 13 -28.34 -29.98 -26.24
N THR A 14 -27.93 -29.76 -27.48
CA THR A 14 -28.68 -30.12 -28.68
C THR A 14 -27.83 -31.07 -29.51
N PHE A 15 -28.46 -31.86 -30.39
CA PHE A 15 -27.72 -32.73 -31.28
C PHE A 15 -28.34 -32.81 -32.67
N THR A 16 -27.49 -32.99 -33.68
CA THR A 16 -27.89 -33.18 -35.08
C THR A 16 -27.09 -34.33 -35.66
N GLY A 17 -27.72 -35.50 -35.80
CA GLY A 17 -27.14 -36.69 -36.43
C GLY A 17 -25.91 -37.24 -35.70
N THR A 18 -24.75 -36.62 -35.87
CA THR A 18 -23.47 -37.01 -35.26
C THR A 18 -22.84 -35.92 -34.40
N THR A 19 -23.41 -34.72 -34.38
CA THR A 19 -22.84 -33.55 -33.68
C THR A 19 -23.63 -33.26 -32.41
N LEU A 20 -22.93 -33.03 -31.31
CA LEU A 20 -23.46 -32.46 -30.07
C LEU A 20 -23.03 -31.00 -29.98
N SER A 21 -23.96 -30.13 -29.59
CA SER A 21 -23.70 -28.73 -29.32
C SER A 21 -24.13 -28.42 -27.90
N TYR A 22 -23.16 -28.05 -27.06
CA TYR A 22 -23.38 -27.63 -25.68
C TYR A 22 -23.38 -26.11 -25.60
N THR A 23 -24.39 -25.54 -24.96
CA THR A 23 -24.49 -24.11 -24.65
C THR A 23 -24.57 -23.96 -23.13
N PRO A 24 -23.52 -23.45 -22.46
CA PRO A 24 -23.57 -23.21 -21.02
C PRO A 24 -24.64 -22.17 -20.68
N ASN A 25 -25.16 -22.24 -19.46
CA ASN A 25 -25.96 -21.17 -18.90
C ASN A 25 -25.12 -19.87 -18.86
N ALA A 26 -25.79 -18.73 -18.95
CA ALA A 26 -25.09 -17.44 -18.83
C ALA A 26 -24.27 -17.39 -17.52
N ASN A 27 -23.03 -16.91 -17.63
CA ASN A 27 -22.05 -16.78 -16.54
C ASN A 27 -21.68 -18.10 -15.83
N TYR A 28 -21.96 -19.25 -16.45
CA TYR A 28 -21.49 -20.52 -15.91
C TYR A 28 -20.05 -20.80 -16.31
N ASN A 29 -19.20 -21.02 -15.31
CA ASN A 29 -17.89 -21.64 -15.43
C ASN A 29 -17.82 -22.87 -14.52
N GLY A 30 -17.02 -23.86 -14.91
CA GLY A 30 -16.87 -25.12 -14.18
C GLY A 30 -17.13 -26.36 -15.03
N THR A 31 -17.15 -27.52 -14.37
CA THR A 31 -17.33 -28.82 -15.03
C THR A 31 -18.80 -29.23 -15.04
N ASP A 32 -19.30 -29.60 -16.21
CA ASP A 32 -20.64 -30.15 -16.38
C ASP A 32 -20.57 -31.48 -17.15
N SER A 33 -21.63 -32.28 -17.08
CA SER A 33 -21.65 -33.59 -17.74
C SER A 33 -23.03 -33.99 -18.20
N PHE A 34 -23.07 -34.72 -19.31
CA PHE A 34 -24.28 -35.33 -19.84
C PHE A 34 -24.00 -36.69 -20.45
N THR A 35 -25.05 -37.49 -20.62
CA THR A 35 -25.00 -38.76 -21.33
C THR A 35 -25.71 -38.65 -22.68
N TYR A 36 -25.19 -39.33 -23.69
CA TYR A 36 -25.83 -39.44 -25.00
C TYR A 36 -25.95 -40.90 -25.44
N THR A 37 -27.00 -41.19 -26.21
CA THR A 37 -27.30 -42.54 -26.72
C THR A 37 -27.10 -42.58 -28.22
N LEU A 38 -26.44 -43.62 -28.70
CA LEU A 38 -26.28 -43.90 -30.12
C LEU A 38 -27.39 -44.82 -30.64
N ASN A 39 -27.63 -44.77 -31.94
CA ASN A 39 -28.46 -45.75 -32.63
C ASN A 39 -27.92 -47.17 -32.36
N GLY A 40 -28.74 -48.04 -31.78
CA GLY A 40 -28.33 -49.34 -31.23
C GLY A 40 -28.31 -49.42 -29.70
N GLY A 41 -28.54 -48.31 -28.99
CA GLY A 41 -28.78 -48.28 -27.54
C GLY A 41 -27.54 -48.08 -26.66
N SER A 42 -26.33 -48.08 -27.24
CA SER A 42 -25.11 -47.78 -26.50
C SER A 42 -25.08 -46.34 -25.99
N THR A 43 -24.60 -46.14 -24.76
CA THR A 43 -24.50 -44.82 -24.11
C THR A 43 -23.07 -44.43 -23.81
N ALA A 44 -22.77 -43.13 -23.83
CA ALA A 44 -21.50 -42.58 -23.37
C ALA A 44 -21.71 -41.26 -22.61
N THR A 45 -20.76 -40.93 -21.73
CA THR A 45 -20.75 -39.68 -20.96
C THR A 45 -19.77 -38.70 -21.60
N ALA A 46 -20.23 -37.47 -21.84
CA ALA A 46 -19.39 -36.35 -22.18
C ALA A 46 -19.21 -35.45 -20.95
N THR A 47 -17.97 -35.10 -20.64
CA THR A 47 -17.63 -34.13 -19.59
C THR A 47 -17.09 -32.88 -20.27
N ILE A 48 -17.62 -31.72 -19.89
CA ILE A 48 -17.29 -30.42 -20.46
C ILE A 48 -16.74 -29.57 -19.32
N THR A 49 -15.62 -28.92 -19.58
CA THR A 49 -15.10 -27.88 -18.69
C THR A 49 -15.31 -26.55 -19.39
N VAL A 50 -16.15 -25.70 -18.80
CA VAL A 50 -16.33 -24.32 -19.23
C VAL A 50 -15.35 -23.47 -18.46
N THR A 51 -14.39 -22.87 -19.16
CA THR A 51 -13.46 -21.92 -18.55
C THR A 51 -14.19 -20.61 -18.29
N SER A 52 -13.93 -19.97 -17.15
CA SER A 52 -14.28 -18.56 -16.97
C SER A 52 -13.63 -17.73 -18.08
N VAL A 53 -14.32 -16.67 -18.47
CA VAL A 53 -13.72 -15.56 -19.21
C VAL A 53 -13.42 -14.51 -18.16
N ASN A 54 -12.20 -13.98 -18.15
CA ASN A 54 -11.83 -12.89 -17.25
C ASN A 54 -12.57 -11.61 -17.70
N ASP A 55 -13.42 -11.09 -16.82
CA ASP A 55 -14.27 -9.90 -17.05
C ASP A 55 -13.54 -8.58 -16.74
N GLY A 56 -12.31 -8.62 -16.24
CA GLY A 56 -11.44 -7.45 -16.15
C GLY A 56 -10.24 -7.60 -15.23
N ALA A 57 -9.28 -6.68 -15.36
CA ALA A 57 -8.19 -6.60 -14.40
C ALA A 57 -8.69 -6.17 -13.01
N PRO A 58 -7.96 -6.53 -11.93
CA PRO A 58 -8.30 -6.10 -10.58
C PRO A 58 -8.40 -4.58 -10.46
N VAL A 59 -9.25 -4.08 -9.56
CA VAL A 59 -9.45 -2.65 -9.34
C VAL A 59 -9.04 -2.27 -7.91
N PHE A 60 -8.18 -1.27 -7.77
CA PHE A 60 -7.80 -0.74 -6.47
C PHE A 60 -8.91 0.11 -5.83
N GLY A 61 -9.09 -0.07 -4.53
CA GLY A 61 -9.77 0.89 -3.67
C GLY A 61 -8.86 2.05 -3.28
N GLN A 62 -9.25 2.79 -2.23
CA GLN A 62 -8.43 3.89 -1.72
C GLN A 62 -7.14 3.35 -1.09
N VAL A 63 -6.00 3.82 -1.60
CA VAL A 63 -4.68 3.50 -1.05
C VAL A 63 -4.31 4.56 0.00
N THR A 64 -3.89 4.11 1.19
CA THR A 64 -3.53 5.00 2.31
C THR A 64 -2.26 4.52 3.00
N SER A 65 -1.51 5.44 3.60
CA SER A 65 -0.36 5.10 4.45
C SER A 65 -0.48 5.76 5.82
N THR A 66 0.05 5.08 6.84
CA THR A 66 0.20 5.58 8.20
C THR A 66 1.65 5.42 8.63
N PRO A 67 2.32 6.48 9.13
CA PRO A 67 3.66 6.36 9.68
C PRO A 67 3.72 5.39 10.86
N GLY A 68 4.73 4.53 10.86
CA GLY A 68 5.06 3.63 11.96
C GLY A 68 6.28 4.11 12.75
N VAL A 69 6.94 3.15 13.40
CA VAL A 69 8.16 3.40 14.18
C VAL A 69 9.40 3.41 13.28
N GLY A 70 10.23 4.43 13.39
CA GLY A 70 11.47 4.57 12.61
C GLY A 70 11.20 4.72 11.12
N ASN A 71 11.90 3.95 10.29
CA ASN A 71 11.73 3.98 8.83
C ASN A 71 10.62 3.04 8.35
N THR A 72 9.50 2.94 9.08
CA THR A 72 8.41 2.03 8.73
C THR A 72 7.10 2.74 8.52
N TRP A 73 6.30 2.21 7.59
CA TRP A 73 4.95 2.65 7.26
C TRP A 73 4.04 1.44 7.17
N VAL A 74 2.80 1.60 7.63
CA VAL A 74 1.71 0.66 7.34
C VAL A 74 0.93 1.21 6.16
N VAL A 75 0.83 0.44 5.10
CA VAL A 75 0.15 0.81 3.85
C VAL A 75 -1.02 -0.11 3.61
N SER A 76 -2.20 0.48 3.40
CA SER A 76 -3.40 -0.24 2.95
C SER A 76 -3.56 0.00 1.45
N ALA A 77 -3.61 -1.08 0.68
CA ALA A 77 -3.79 -1.06 -0.77
C ALA A 77 -4.83 -2.12 -1.16
N PRO A 78 -6.11 -1.96 -0.76
CA PRO A 78 -7.14 -2.94 -1.04
C PRO A 78 -7.43 -2.97 -2.55
N ALA A 79 -7.70 -4.17 -3.07
CA ALA A 79 -8.14 -4.36 -4.43
C ALA A 79 -9.26 -5.40 -4.46
N THR A 80 -10.13 -5.29 -5.46
CA THR A 80 -11.22 -6.22 -5.72
C THR A 80 -11.17 -6.65 -7.16
N ASP A 81 -11.66 -7.85 -7.42
CA ASP A 81 -11.84 -8.38 -8.75
C ASP A 81 -13.32 -8.57 -9.04
N ILE A 82 -13.75 -8.35 -10.29
CA ILE A 82 -15.17 -8.45 -10.67
C ILE A 82 -15.65 -9.90 -10.70
N ASP A 83 -14.75 -10.84 -11.00
CA ASP A 83 -15.00 -12.29 -11.02
C ASP A 83 -14.87 -12.91 -9.62
N GLY A 84 -14.34 -12.14 -8.66
CA GLY A 84 -14.10 -12.60 -7.30
C GLY A 84 -12.85 -13.49 -7.17
N ASP A 85 -11.97 -13.41 -8.17
CA ASP A 85 -10.75 -14.20 -8.21
C ASP A 85 -9.77 -13.86 -7.09
N ALA A 86 -8.97 -14.87 -6.72
CA ALA A 86 -7.95 -14.72 -5.70
C ALA A 86 -6.84 -13.80 -6.21
N LEU A 87 -6.57 -12.72 -5.45
CA LEU A 87 -5.59 -11.71 -5.84
C LEU A 87 -4.22 -11.92 -5.21
N THR A 88 -3.19 -11.80 -6.03
CA THR A 88 -1.79 -11.77 -5.58
C THR A 88 -1.23 -10.36 -5.69
N THR A 89 -0.66 -9.84 -4.60
CA THR A 89 -0.06 -8.49 -4.57
C THR A 89 1.45 -8.58 -4.49
N THR A 90 2.13 -7.82 -5.34
CA THR A 90 3.57 -7.57 -5.28
C THR A 90 3.83 -6.10 -4.96
N VAL A 91 4.93 -5.84 -4.25
CA VAL A 91 5.32 -4.50 -3.80
C VAL A 91 6.73 -4.22 -4.28
N SER A 92 6.94 -3.06 -4.89
CA SER A 92 8.24 -2.64 -5.42
C SER A 92 8.48 -1.16 -5.20
N SER A 93 9.76 -0.76 -5.30
CA SER A 93 10.17 0.64 -5.27
C SER A 93 11.48 0.80 -6.04
N THR A 94 11.75 2.00 -6.53
CA THR A 94 13.07 2.39 -7.05
C THR A 94 14.08 2.64 -5.93
N VAL A 95 13.61 2.76 -4.68
CA VAL A 95 14.41 2.89 -3.48
C VAL A 95 14.49 1.52 -2.78
N PRO A 96 15.61 1.18 -2.12
CA PRO A 96 15.70 -0.05 -1.35
C PRO A 96 14.66 -0.07 -0.20
N ILE A 97 13.73 -1.02 -0.27
CA ILE A 97 12.70 -1.24 0.75
C ILE A 97 12.57 -2.73 1.08
N THR A 98 12.00 -3.03 2.25
CA THR A 98 11.42 -4.35 2.58
C THR A 98 9.93 -4.18 2.80
N ALA A 99 9.10 -5.00 2.15
CA ALA A 99 7.65 -5.00 2.34
C ALA A 99 7.19 -6.36 2.88
N ILE A 100 6.40 -6.33 3.95
CA ILE A 100 5.85 -7.53 4.60
C ILE A 100 4.33 -7.39 4.65
N ARG A 101 3.60 -8.39 4.14
CA ARG A 101 2.14 -8.45 4.27
C ARG A 101 1.77 -8.89 5.68
N LEU A 102 0.86 -8.15 6.32
CA LEU A 102 0.36 -8.39 7.67
C LEU A 102 -0.91 -9.24 7.66
N SER A 103 -1.28 -9.79 8.81
CA SER A 103 -2.46 -10.67 8.94
C SER A 103 -3.80 -9.96 8.71
N ASP A 104 -3.83 -8.64 8.84
CA ASP A 104 -4.98 -7.79 8.54
C ASP A 104 -5.09 -7.41 7.04
N GLY A 105 -4.17 -7.89 6.20
CA GLY A 105 -4.13 -7.62 4.77
C GLY A 105 -3.38 -6.35 4.38
N THR A 106 -2.95 -5.52 5.33
CA THR A 106 -2.09 -4.35 5.07
C THR A 106 -0.63 -4.75 4.86
N PHE A 107 0.22 -3.79 4.49
CA PHE A 107 1.65 -4.00 4.27
C PHE A 107 2.48 -3.13 5.20
N ARG A 108 3.41 -3.73 5.94
CA ARG A 108 4.48 -3.00 6.61
C ARG A 108 5.62 -2.80 5.62
N VAL A 109 5.83 -1.55 5.19
CA VAL A 109 6.94 -1.13 4.33
C VAL A 109 8.03 -0.52 5.20
N THR A 110 9.24 -1.01 5.07
CA THR A 110 10.43 -0.48 5.74
C THR A 110 11.40 0.06 4.69
N VAL A 111 11.74 1.35 4.78
CA VAL A 111 12.78 1.93 3.92
C VAL A 111 14.14 1.56 4.48
N ASP A 112 15.07 1.20 3.61
CA ASP A 112 16.43 0.86 4.03
C ASP A 112 17.04 1.97 4.90
N PRO A 113 17.56 1.65 6.10
CA PRO A 113 18.07 2.66 7.02
C PRO A 113 19.28 3.44 6.51
N THR A 114 20.14 2.83 5.72
CA THR A 114 21.33 3.50 5.18
C THR A 114 20.91 4.53 4.14
N TRP A 115 19.97 4.17 3.27
CA TRP A 115 19.41 5.08 2.29
C TRP A 115 18.61 6.20 2.96
N ALA A 116 17.73 5.88 3.91
CA ALA A 116 16.90 6.86 4.61
C ALA A 116 17.74 7.90 5.37
N SER A 117 18.85 7.48 5.98
CA SER A 117 19.75 8.40 6.69
C SER A 117 20.49 9.34 5.74
N ALA A 118 20.81 8.88 4.52
CA ALA A 118 21.41 9.72 3.48
C ALA A 118 20.40 10.67 2.81
N HIS A 119 19.10 10.38 2.91
CA HIS A 119 18.02 11.13 2.27
C HIS A 119 16.89 11.50 3.26
N PRO A 120 17.18 12.33 4.29
CA PRO A 120 16.20 12.70 5.30
C PRO A 120 15.07 13.53 4.68
N GLY A 121 13.82 13.17 4.98
CA GLY A 121 12.61 13.83 4.48
C GLY A 121 12.27 13.52 3.01
N ALA A 122 13.05 12.68 2.33
CA ALA A 122 12.76 12.27 0.96
C ALA A 122 11.46 11.46 0.87
N GLN A 123 10.74 11.62 -0.24
CA GLN A 123 9.58 10.81 -0.56
C GLN A 123 10.03 9.56 -1.32
N VAL A 124 9.56 8.39 -0.87
CA VAL A 124 9.84 7.08 -1.45
C VAL A 124 8.58 6.60 -2.16
N PRO A 125 8.60 6.46 -3.51
CA PRO A 125 7.48 5.91 -4.24
C PRO A 125 7.41 4.39 -4.01
N VAL A 126 6.27 3.90 -3.53
CA VAL A 126 5.98 2.47 -3.36
C VAL A 126 4.89 2.08 -4.34
N THR A 127 5.19 1.11 -5.20
CA THR A 127 4.31 0.63 -6.23
C THR A 127 3.74 -0.73 -5.84
N PHE A 128 2.42 -0.83 -5.84
CA PHE A 128 1.69 -2.07 -5.63
C PHE A 128 1.16 -2.55 -6.97
N THR A 129 1.42 -3.81 -7.30
CA THR A 129 0.87 -4.47 -8.48
C THR A 129 0.06 -5.66 -8.01
N VAL A 130 -1.21 -5.70 -8.40
CA VAL A 130 -2.14 -6.79 -8.06
C VAL A 130 -2.46 -7.54 -9.34
N ALA A 131 -2.40 -8.87 -9.26
CA ALA A 131 -2.73 -9.79 -10.35
C ALA A 131 -3.84 -10.74 -9.91
N ASP A 132 -4.76 -11.03 -10.82
CA ASP A 132 -5.69 -12.16 -10.71
C ASP A 132 -5.01 -13.49 -11.10
N ILE A 133 -5.78 -14.58 -11.16
CA ILE A 133 -5.26 -15.92 -11.48
C ILE A 133 -4.97 -16.10 -12.98
N GLU A 134 -5.59 -15.29 -13.83
CA GLU A 134 -5.37 -15.18 -15.28
C GLU A 134 -4.19 -14.27 -15.65
N ASN A 135 -3.57 -13.61 -14.67
CA ASN A 135 -2.48 -12.64 -14.80
C ASN A 135 -2.88 -11.29 -15.42
N ALA A 136 -4.16 -10.90 -15.42
CA ALA A 136 -4.48 -9.50 -15.64
C ALA A 136 -4.06 -8.69 -14.40
N THR A 137 -3.51 -7.50 -14.62
CA THR A 137 -2.85 -6.73 -13.56
C THR A 137 -3.33 -5.30 -13.49
N ALA A 138 -3.37 -4.77 -12.28
CA ALA A 138 -3.47 -3.35 -12.01
C ALA A 138 -2.30 -2.88 -11.15
N THR A 139 -1.90 -1.63 -11.34
CA THR A 139 -0.79 -1.03 -10.61
C THR A 139 -1.18 0.33 -10.06
N THR A 140 -0.74 0.63 -8.84
CA THR A 140 -0.90 1.94 -8.20
C THR A 140 0.37 2.29 -7.42
N THR A 141 0.63 3.59 -7.26
CA THR A 141 1.82 4.09 -6.56
C THR A 141 1.41 5.11 -5.50
N LEU A 142 1.96 4.95 -4.30
CA LEU A 142 1.84 5.90 -3.20
C LEU A 142 3.24 6.31 -2.73
N ALA A 143 3.44 7.60 -2.45
CA ALA A 143 4.65 8.08 -1.82
C ALA A 143 4.56 7.98 -0.28
N ILE A 144 5.60 7.42 0.34
CA ILE A 144 5.82 7.48 1.80
C ILE A 144 7.03 8.40 2.07
N GLY A 145 6.95 9.30 3.06
CA GLY A 145 8.09 10.16 3.41
C GLY A 145 9.08 9.42 4.31
N THR A 146 10.38 9.72 4.30
CA THR A 146 11.31 9.17 5.29
C THR A 146 11.23 9.92 6.63
N VAL A 147 10.97 9.16 7.69
CA VAL A 147 11.26 9.41 9.12
C VAL A 147 10.67 10.66 9.79
N ASN A 148 9.66 11.33 9.24
CA ASN A 148 9.02 12.47 9.90
C ASN A 148 7.50 12.46 9.78
N ASN A 149 6.79 12.57 10.90
CA ASN A 149 5.36 12.86 10.93
C ASN A 149 5.05 14.37 10.76
N VAL A 150 5.97 15.12 10.13
CA VAL A 150 5.90 16.56 9.89
C VAL A 150 6.00 16.80 8.39
N ILE A 151 5.05 17.57 7.85
CA ILE A 151 5.05 18.01 6.45
C ILE A 151 5.51 19.47 6.43
N ALA A 152 6.56 19.77 5.65
CA ALA A 152 7.12 21.11 5.50
C ALA A 152 7.10 21.49 4.01
N LEU A 153 6.51 22.65 3.66
CA LEU A 153 6.28 23.09 2.28
C LEU A 153 6.68 24.57 2.12
N GLY A 154 7.18 24.95 0.94
CA GLY A 154 7.54 26.33 0.61
C GLY A 154 9.03 26.55 0.37
N ALA A 155 9.50 27.79 0.55
CA ALA A 155 10.88 28.18 0.29
C ALA A 155 11.84 27.62 1.35
N ASN A 156 12.93 27.01 0.91
CA ASN A 156 13.93 26.38 1.78
C ASN A 156 15.38 26.88 1.59
N PRO A 157 15.64 28.19 1.40
CA PRO A 157 17.00 28.68 1.11
C PRO A 157 17.98 28.53 2.28
N TYR A 158 17.51 28.29 3.50
CA TYR A 158 18.34 28.14 4.70
C TYR A 158 18.25 26.74 5.31
N GLY A 159 17.58 25.79 4.66
CA GLY A 159 17.36 24.45 5.21
C GLY A 159 16.30 24.40 6.33
N GLN A 160 15.49 25.44 6.48
CA GLN A 160 14.45 25.52 7.51
C GLN A 160 13.31 24.50 7.34
N LEU A 161 13.21 23.84 6.17
CA LEU A 161 12.28 22.75 5.91
C LEU A 161 12.96 21.36 5.97
N ASN A 162 14.26 21.29 6.24
CA ASN A 162 15.02 20.03 6.30
C ASN A 162 14.78 19.31 7.64
N ILE A 163 13.57 18.81 7.86
CA ILE A 163 13.19 18.21 9.14
C ILE A 163 14.06 16.97 9.42
N PRO A 164 14.76 16.89 10.58
CA PRO A 164 15.66 15.78 10.87
C PRO A 164 14.87 14.50 11.11
N ALA A 165 15.39 13.38 10.60
CA ALA A 165 14.86 12.06 10.88
C ALA A 165 14.75 11.77 12.40
N LEU A 166 13.72 11.01 12.78
CA LEU A 166 13.46 10.64 14.17
C LEU A 166 14.15 9.31 14.57
N PRO A 167 14.61 9.18 15.83
CA PRO A 167 14.95 7.87 16.40
C PRO A 167 13.75 6.92 16.40
N ALA A 168 14.01 5.61 16.47
CA ALA A 168 12.95 4.61 16.54
C ALA A 168 12.07 4.82 17.80
N GLY A 169 10.75 4.88 17.58
CA GLY A 169 9.75 5.01 18.64
C GLY A 169 9.43 6.46 19.01
N ILE A 170 10.11 7.43 18.38
CA ILE A 170 9.94 8.85 18.67
C ILE A 170 9.14 9.51 17.54
N THR A 171 8.24 10.42 17.90
CA THR A 171 7.46 11.26 16.97
C THR A 171 7.67 12.73 17.29
N TYR A 172 7.52 13.63 16.31
CA TYR A 172 7.36 15.04 16.62
C TYR A 172 5.96 15.32 17.17
N THR A 173 5.88 16.02 18.29
CA THR A 173 4.63 16.36 18.99
C THR A 173 4.25 17.82 18.81
N GLN A 174 5.21 18.70 18.49
CA GLN A 174 4.98 20.12 18.22
C GLN A 174 5.95 20.66 17.18
N VAL A 175 5.53 21.72 16.49
CA VAL A 175 6.34 22.47 15.54
C VAL A 175 6.05 23.96 15.70
N ALA A 176 7.09 24.79 15.61
CA ALA A 176 6.98 26.24 15.51
C ALA A 176 7.97 26.76 14.47
N SER A 177 7.51 27.61 13.56
CA SER A 177 8.32 28.16 12.47
C SER A 177 8.60 29.64 12.69
N GLY A 178 9.89 30.02 12.64
CA GLY A 178 10.35 31.39 12.47
C GLY A 178 10.49 31.75 10.98
N LEU A 179 11.12 32.89 10.69
CA LEU A 179 11.33 33.33 9.30
C LEU A 179 12.35 32.46 8.56
N ARG A 180 13.42 32.05 9.25
CA ARG A 180 14.56 31.33 8.68
C ARG A 180 14.89 30.03 9.40
N HIS A 181 14.07 29.59 10.34
CA HIS A 181 14.27 28.37 11.11
C HIS A 181 12.95 27.73 11.52
N THR A 182 13.00 26.44 11.83
CA THR A 182 11.88 25.64 12.36
C THR A 182 12.36 24.92 13.60
N VAL A 183 11.56 24.95 14.66
CA VAL A 183 11.82 24.28 15.95
C VAL A 183 10.78 23.18 16.13
N LEU A 184 11.22 21.99 16.53
CA LEU A 184 10.38 20.82 16.70
C LEU A 184 10.56 20.21 18.07
N LEU A 185 9.47 19.73 18.66
CA LEU A 185 9.47 18.98 19.91
C LEU A 185 9.24 17.50 19.61
N ARG A 186 10.05 16.62 20.19
CA ARG A 186 9.90 15.17 20.11
C ARG A 186 9.11 14.61 21.29
N SER A 187 8.57 13.41 21.13
CA SER A 187 7.80 12.71 22.18
C SER A 187 8.65 12.26 23.37
N ASP A 188 9.97 12.17 23.22
CA ASP A 188 10.93 11.96 24.32
C ASP A 188 11.28 13.25 25.09
N GLY A 189 10.68 14.38 24.72
CA GLY A 189 10.92 15.66 25.39
C GLY A 189 12.20 16.37 24.94
N THR A 190 12.86 15.90 23.89
CA THR A 190 13.97 16.61 23.25
C THR A 190 13.46 17.62 22.21
N ALA A 191 14.11 18.78 22.11
CA ALA A 191 13.81 19.78 21.10
C ALA A 191 14.96 19.84 20.07
N VAL A 192 14.61 20.03 18.81
CA VAL A 192 15.57 20.21 17.70
C VAL A 192 15.17 21.42 16.86
N ALA A 193 16.14 22.08 16.24
CA ALA A 193 15.89 23.19 15.33
C ALA A 193 16.72 23.08 14.06
N VAL A 194 16.15 23.55 12.94
CA VAL A 194 16.77 23.53 11.61
C VAL A 194 16.58 24.87 10.91
N GLY A 195 17.49 25.24 10.01
CA GLY A 195 17.48 26.54 9.33
C GLY A 195 18.76 27.37 9.56
N SER A 196 18.63 28.69 9.45
CA SER A 196 19.72 29.64 9.66
C SER A 196 20.03 29.82 11.15
N ASN A 197 21.30 29.68 11.53
CA ASN A 197 21.78 29.93 12.90
C ASN A 197 22.57 31.24 13.07
N ALA A 198 22.38 32.22 12.18
CA ALA A 198 23.14 33.47 12.25
C ALA A 198 22.97 34.22 13.58
N ASP A 199 21.77 34.13 14.17
CA ASP A 199 21.40 34.78 15.43
C ASP A 199 21.41 33.84 16.65
N GLY A 200 21.90 32.61 16.48
CA GLY A 200 21.93 31.60 17.55
C GLY A 200 20.58 30.93 17.86
N ALA A 201 19.56 31.12 17.03
CA ALA A 201 18.21 30.58 17.23
C ALA A 201 18.13 29.04 17.29
N LEU A 202 19.15 28.33 16.81
CA LEU A 202 19.23 26.86 16.84
C LEU A 202 20.05 26.33 18.02
N ASN A 203 20.63 27.21 18.85
CA ASN A 203 21.47 26.82 19.99
C ASN A 203 20.60 26.37 21.17
N ILE A 204 19.97 25.20 21.04
CA ILE A 204 19.11 24.60 22.08
C ILE A 204 20.00 24.08 23.23
N PRO A 205 19.81 24.57 24.46
CA PRO A 205 20.61 24.13 25.60
C PRO A 205 20.38 22.65 25.94
N GLN A 206 21.44 21.98 26.39
CA GLN A 206 21.31 20.70 27.07
C GLN A 206 20.61 20.91 28.41
N LEU A 207 19.65 20.05 28.73
CA LEU A 207 18.94 20.09 30.00
C LEU A 207 19.67 19.27 31.08
N PRO A 208 19.48 19.61 32.37
CA PRO A 208 19.84 18.74 33.49
C PRO A 208 19.08 17.40 33.43
N ASP A 209 19.62 16.39 34.11
CA ASP A 209 19.00 15.08 34.19
C ASP A 209 17.57 15.17 34.75
N GLY A 210 16.63 14.50 34.07
CA GLY A 210 15.23 14.45 34.47
C GLY A 210 14.37 15.65 34.01
N VAL A 211 14.96 16.67 33.36
CA VAL A 211 14.20 17.80 32.80
C VAL A 211 14.03 17.63 31.29
N THR A 212 12.82 17.87 30.79
CA THR A 212 12.49 17.79 29.36
C THR A 212 11.90 19.10 28.84
N TYR A 213 11.91 19.31 27.53
CA TYR A 213 11.10 20.35 26.91
C TYR A 213 9.65 19.88 26.74
N THR A 214 8.69 20.80 26.91
CA THR A 214 7.25 20.51 26.88
C THR A 214 6.48 21.38 25.89
N ARG A 215 7.04 22.53 25.49
CA ARG A 215 6.49 23.43 24.46
C ARG A 215 7.59 24.09 23.64
N VAL A 216 7.28 24.38 22.37
CA VAL A 216 8.14 25.15 21.47
C VAL A 216 7.37 26.35 20.89
N ALA A 217 8.07 27.47 20.73
CA ALA A 217 7.61 28.63 19.97
C ALA A 217 8.79 29.27 19.24
N ALA A 218 8.50 29.92 18.11
CA ALA A 218 9.51 30.58 17.29
C ALA A 218 8.96 31.91 16.76
N SER A 219 9.85 32.90 16.61
CA SER A 219 9.59 34.16 15.91
C SER A 219 10.71 34.43 14.90
N TRP A 220 10.91 35.66 14.42
CA TRP A 220 11.89 35.98 13.38
C TRP A 220 13.25 35.29 13.59
N ALA A 221 13.89 35.55 14.74
CA ALA A 221 15.24 35.06 15.09
C ALA A 221 15.27 34.48 16.52
N VAL A 222 14.11 34.19 17.10
CA VAL A 222 14.01 33.76 18.50
C VAL A 222 13.37 32.38 18.55
N THR A 223 13.90 31.55 19.45
CA THR A 223 13.36 30.25 19.85
C THR A 223 13.03 30.32 21.33
N VAL A 224 11.80 29.94 21.70
CA VAL A 224 11.36 29.84 23.10
C VAL A 224 10.96 28.40 23.37
N LEU A 225 11.51 27.84 24.45
CA LEU A 225 11.28 26.47 24.87
C LEU A 225 10.78 26.48 26.32
N LEU A 226 9.67 25.79 26.58
CA LEU A 226 9.20 25.57 27.94
C LEU A 226 9.80 24.27 28.46
N ARG A 227 10.38 24.29 29.66
CA ARG A 227 10.87 23.09 30.35
C ARG A 227 9.76 22.45 31.18
N SER A 228 10.02 21.26 31.72
CA SER A 228 9.09 20.52 32.57
C SER A 228 9.06 21.01 34.02
N ASP A 229 10.00 21.85 34.44
CA ASP A 229 10.20 22.36 35.81
C ASP A 229 9.85 23.85 35.98
#